data_AF-A0A5E4JAW9-F1
#
_entry.id   AF-A0A5E4JAW9-F1
#
_cell.length_a   1.000
_cell.length_b   1.000
_cell.length_c   1.000
_cell.angle_alpha   90.00
_cell.angle_beta   90.00
_cell.angle_gamma   90.00
#
_symmetry.space_group_name_H-M   'P 1'
#
loop_
_entity.id
_entity.type
_entity.pdbx_description
1 polymer ?
#
loop_
_entity_poly.entity_id
_entity_poly.type
_entity_poly.pdbx_seq_one_letter_code
_entity_poly.pdbx_strand_id
1 'polypeptide(L)'
;MLILFLVVAIAAVVLSGCVQKNVYPSEKETIETERLVDVNGDGVPDQAIYVFASKDVGPVTIKRELLVQRDVGNTVIVRLNILSKATDKITDVTVREVIPSSLTTTLERVNFTPKYSELLRREPPITVSWKFTFSGREEVGKTVEYSTVAFQEIDKTWVERYAQSPYIEVQVIDPNAVPFFVTVTQFGSNFYGLLKTNMNFYIASGIYGALLFVIVLLYLELLSLVAAYVVSLVKKTPLTTEVYNFLGHGRKDNNVWIAAGVGLMVVGSAIALLTTEAPGSADLETLLRLGSNIPKTIGAFVIAIGVISIYYAAIDVVKGMLLGERYFMTPLDIARARLRDISGMIDSLENSIMTSSESGIDTETEEVVADVERRRLERLIKDVNDENAEQYMPQIAKAISDIQTAVDSLAGKKEVLTDWPVWRNSIDEMLLENDRVGPEMLVKIPQRWRRWALARYMAEHLGEAITIDNGALVKIKTVIVEKKEVIQLLNGLMQAGKMEGVAAMRKDGLLIAAMLPKEVDQNMIAAVSAKVIANAEMASMELERGKTRFVMLKSTSGDTIIYGGRTIVLVALVKSGETIGFVVSEMAKITEKLDSLI
;
A
#
# COMPACT_ATOMS: atom_id res chain seq x y z
N MET A 1 -10.36 -7.94 15.39
CA MET A 1 -10.90 -9.17 16.02
C MET A 1 -12.39 -9.05 16.33
N LEU A 2 -12.87 -7.98 17.00
CA LEU A 2 -14.30 -7.76 17.30
C LEU A 2 -15.18 -7.67 16.04
N ILE A 3 -14.71 -6.96 15.00
CA ILE A 3 -15.42 -6.80 13.72
C ILE A 3 -15.50 -8.13 12.96
N LEU A 4 -14.44 -8.95 13.02
CA LEU A 4 -14.44 -10.30 12.43
C LEU A 4 -15.49 -11.20 13.11
N PHE A 5 -15.60 -11.11 14.43
CA PHE A 5 -16.61 -11.84 15.19
C PHE A 5 -18.03 -11.37 14.84
N LEU A 6 -18.23 -10.07 14.66
CA LEU A 6 -19.51 -9.49 14.25
C LEU A 6 -19.89 -9.93 12.82
N VAL A 7 -18.96 -9.87 11.86
CA VAL A 7 -19.21 -10.27 10.47
C VAL A 7 -19.46 -11.76 10.35
N VAL A 8 -18.71 -12.60 11.07
CA VAL A 8 -18.92 -14.05 11.11
C VAL A 8 -20.22 -14.40 11.83
N ALA A 9 -20.58 -13.68 12.91
CA ALA A 9 -21.85 -13.86 13.60
C ALA A 9 -23.04 -13.44 12.71
N ILE A 10 -22.93 -12.31 11.99
CA ILE A 10 -23.94 -11.84 11.04
C ILE A 10 -24.06 -12.84 9.88
N ALA A 11 -22.94 -13.32 9.32
CA ALA A 11 -22.95 -14.34 8.27
C ALA A 11 -23.57 -15.66 8.75
N ALA A 12 -23.28 -16.09 9.98
CA ALA A 12 -23.86 -17.28 10.59
C ALA A 12 -25.38 -17.13 10.82
N VAL A 13 -25.84 -15.95 11.21
CA VAL A 13 -27.28 -15.63 11.41
C VAL A 13 -28.03 -15.48 10.07
N VAL A 14 -27.36 -15.00 9.03
CA VAL A 14 -27.94 -14.85 7.67
C VAL A 14 -28.04 -16.20 6.96
N LEU A 15 -27.12 -17.14 7.23
CA LEU A 15 -27.06 -18.45 6.57
C LEU A 15 -27.84 -19.56 7.30
N SER A 16 -28.32 -19.32 8.53
CA SER A 16 -29.11 -20.31 9.28
C SER A 16 -30.60 -20.26 8.90
N GLY A 17 -30.92 -20.51 7.63
CA GLY A 17 -32.28 -20.89 7.25
C GLY A 17 -32.56 -22.31 7.72
N CYS A 18 -33.75 -22.58 8.27
CA CYS A 18 -34.17 -23.96 8.55
C CYS A 18 -34.34 -24.72 7.22
N VAL A 19 -33.32 -25.47 6.82
CA VAL A 19 -33.40 -26.39 5.68
C VAL A 19 -34.00 -27.70 6.17
N GLN A 20 -35.25 -27.99 5.80
CA GLN A 20 -35.84 -29.28 6.06
C GLN A 20 -35.45 -30.25 4.94
N LYS A 21 -34.70 -31.29 5.29
CA LYS A 21 -34.23 -32.31 4.35
C LYS A 21 -35.02 -33.61 4.54
N ASN A 22 -35.79 -33.99 3.52
CA ASN A 22 -36.50 -35.25 3.46
C ASN A 22 -35.83 -36.14 2.41
N VAL A 23 -35.60 -37.40 2.75
CA VAL A 23 -34.96 -38.37 1.84
C VAL A 23 -35.84 -39.60 1.73
N TYR A 24 -36.03 -40.07 0.50
CA TYR A 24 -36.63 -41.36 0.21
C TYR A 24 -35.56 -42.26 -0.42
N PRO A 25 -35.07 -43.28 0.32
CA PRO A 25 -34.10 -44.22 -0.23
C PRO A 25 -34.72 -45.05 -1.36
N SER A 26 -33.88 -45.56 -2.26
CA SER A 26 -34.35 -46.46 -3.32
C SER A 26 -34.84 -47.77 -2.72
N GLU A 27 -36.09 -48.14 -3.02
CA GLU A 27 -36.75 -49.34 -2.52
C GLU A 27 -37.46 -50.07 -3.66
N LYS A 28 -37.82 -51.34 -3.43
CA LYS A 28 -38.57 -52.14 -4.39
C LYS A 28 -39.96 -51.55 -4.62
N GLU A 29 -40.36 -51.35 -5.87
CA GLU A 29 -41.68 -50.79 -6.19
C GLU A 29 -42.75 -51.86 -6.37
N THR A 30 -43.99 -51.49 -6.04
CA THR A 30 -45.19 -52.31 -6.22
C THR A 30 -46.02 -51.77 -7.38
N ILE A 31 -46.39 -52.66 -8.30
CA ILE A 31 -47.26 -52.33 -9.44
C ILE A 31 -48.66 -52.01 -8.89
N GLU A 32 -49.17 -50.82 -9.16
CA GLU A 32 -50.53 -50.38 -8.81
C GLU A 32 -51.54 -50.83 -9.88
N THR A 33 -51.16 -50.71 -11.16
CA THR A 33 -52.01 -51.11 -12.28
C THR A 33 -51.16 -51.62 -13.43
N GLU A 34 -51.65 -52.67 -14.07
CA GLU A 34 -51.09 -53.25 -15.30
C GLU A 34 -52.14 -53.13 -16.40
N ARG A 35 -51.73 -52.64 -17.57
CA ARG A 35 -52.59 -52.54 -18.76
C ARG A 35 -51.87 -53.17 -19.94
N LEU A 36 -52.54 -54.11 -20.59
CA LEU A 36 -52.10 -54.71 -21.84
C LEU A 36 -52.92 -54.10 -22.96
N VAL A 37 -52.25 -53.49 -23.93
CA VAL A 37 -52.87 -52.77 -25.05
C VAL A 37 -52.44 -53.43 -26.34
N ASP A 38 -53.43 -53.84 -27.12
CA ASP A 38 -53.26 -54.24 -28.50
C ASP A 38 -53.34 -52.96 -29.36
N VAL A 39 -52.19 -52.54 -29.89
CA VAL A 39 -52.06 -51.28 -30.62
C VAL A 39 -52.39 -51.47 -32.10
N ASN A 40 -52.16 -52.67 -32.65
CA ASN A 40 -52.31 -52.98 -34.07
C ASN A 40 -53.66 -53.65 -34.42
N GLY A 41 -54.42 -54.09 -33.41
CA GLY A 41 -55.74 -54.69 -33.52
C GLY A 41 -55.74 -56.16 -33.97
N ASP A 42 -54.62 -56.88 -33.85
CA ASP A 42 -54.47 -58.28 -34.27
C ASP A 42 -54.93 -59.30 -33.22
N GLY A 43 -55.40 -58.83 -32.05
CA GLY A 43 -55.84 -59.66 -30.93
C GLY A 43 -54.72 -60.09 -29.98
N VAL A 44 -53.47 -59.67 -30.23
CA VAL A 44 -52.30 -59.91 -29.38
C VAL A 44 -51.84 -58.58 -28.76
N PRO A 45 -51.69 -58.49 -27.43
CA PRO A 45 -51.18 -57.26 -26.82
C PRO A 45 -49.71 -56.99 -27.16
N ASP A 46 -49.47 -55.89 -27.89
CA ASP A 46 -48.14 -55.40 -28.28
C ASP A 46 -47.52 -54.44 -27.25
N GLN A 47 -48.33 -53.88 -26.35
CA GLN A 47 -47.86 -52.91 -25.36
C GLN A 47 -48.28 -53.32 -23.95
N ALA A 48 -47.34 -53.25 -23.01
CA ALA A 48 -47.60 -53.39 -21.58
C ALA A 48 -47.27 -52.08 -20.86
N ILE A 49 -48.21 -51.56 -20.08
CA ILE A 49 -48.06 -50.34 -19.28
C ILE A 49 -48.19 -50.72 -17.80
N TYR A 50 -47.11 -50.49 -17.05
CA TYR A 50 -47.05 -50.70 -15.61
C TYR A 50 -47.03 -49.35 -14.91
N VAL A 51 -48.06 -49.08 -14.12
CA VAL A 51 -48.18 -47.88 -13.29
C VAL A 51 -47.85 -48.26 -11.85
N PHE A 52 -46.94 -47.52 -11.22
CA PHE A 52 -46.51 -47.78 -9.85
C PHE A 52 -47.20 -46.84 -8.86
N ALA A 53 -47.29 -47.28 -7.60
CA ALA A 53 -47.85 -46.47 -6.52
C ALA A 53 -47.04 -45.18 -6.33
N SER A 54 -47.73 -44.04 -6.15
CA SER A 54 -47.08 -42.75 -5.93
C SER A 54 -46.34 -42.69 -4.60
N LYS A 55 -45.21 -41.98 -4.58
CA LYS A 55 -44.39 -41.77 -3.38
C LYS A 55 -44.39 -40.29 -3.00
N ASP A 56 -44.80 -40.00 -1.78
CA ASP A 56 -44.81 -38.65 -1.22
C ASP A 56 -43.54 -38.42 -0.39
N VAL A 57 -42.77 -37.38 -0.73
CA VAL A 57 -41.54 -36.98 -0.06
C VAL A 57 -41.62 -35.48 0.25
N GLY A 58 -42.12 -35.16 1.45
CA GLY A 58 -42.42 -33.77 1.82
C GLY A 58 -43.52 -33.17 0.92
N PRO A 59 -43.32 -32.00 0.30
CA PRO A 59 -44.30 -31.38 -0.60
C PRO A 59 -44.31 -31.99 -2.02
N VAL A 60 -43.50 -33.02 -2.29
CA VAL A 60 -43.32 -33.57 -3.64
C VAL A 60 -43.90 -34.96 -3.73
N THR A 61 -44.67 -35.22 -4.78
CA THR A 61 -45.22 -36.53 -5.13
C THR A 61 -44.55 -37.02 -6.41
N ILE A 62 -44.01 -38.24 -6.39
CA ILE A 62 -43.39 -38.86 -7.57
C ILE A 62 -44.20 -40.09 -7.97
N LYS A 63 -44.51 -40.19 -9.26
CA LYS A 63 -45.22 -41.34 -9.84
C LYS A 63 -44.45 -41.87 -11.03
N ARG A 64 -44.17 -43.18 -11.03
CA ARG A 64 -43.53 -43.87 -12.15
C ARG A 64 -44.56 -44.57 -13.04
N GLU A 65 -44.28 -44.53 -14.33
CA GLU A 65 -44.93 -45.33 -15.37
C GLU A 65 -43.83 -46.00 -16.21
N LEU A 66 -43.97 -47.30 -16.47
CA LEU A 66 -43.08 -48.06 -17.34
C LEU A 66 -43.90 -48.63 -18.49
N LEU A 67 -43.54 -48.25 -19.71
CA LEU A 67 -44.17 -48.71 -20.94
C LEU A 67 -43.19 -49.65 -21.65
N VAL A 68 -43.67 -50.83 -22.02
CA VAL A 68 -42.94 -51.81 -22.84
C VAL A 68 -43.71 -51.96 -24.14
N GLN A 69 -43.06 -51.64 -25.25
CA GLN A 69 -43.56 -51.94 -26.58
C GLN A 69 -42.79 -53.14 -27.14
N ARG A 70 -43.53 -54.17 -27.56
CA ARG A 70 -43.00 -55.43 -28.06
C ARG A 70 -42.71 -55.31 -29.55
N ASP A 71 -41.49 -54.87 -29.88
CA ASP A 71 -40.99 -54.77 -31.26
C ASP A 71 -39.73 -55.67 -31.45
N VAL A 72 -39.04 -55.55 -32.60
CA VAL A 72 -37.72 -56.19 -32.82
C VAL A 72 -36.70 -55.57 -31.87
N GLY A 73 -36.62 -56.13 -30.66
CA GLY A 73 -36.03 -55.49 -29.48
C GLY A 73 -37.10 -54.71 -28.72
N ASN A 74 -37.40 -55.12 -27.50
CA ASN A 74 -38.46 -54.52 -26.68
C ASN A 74 -38.09 -53.07 -26.34
N THR A 75 -38.86 -52.10 -26.84
CA THR A 75 -38.67 -50.70 -26.51
C THR A 75 -39.24 -50.45 -25.12
N VAL A 76 -38.39 -50.04 -24.19
CA VAL A 76 -38.78 -49.73 -22.80
C VAL A 76 -38.68 -48.23 -22.61
N ILE A 77 -39.77 -47.62 -22.15
CA ILE A 77 -39.87 -46.20 -21.80
C ILE A 77 -40.24 -46.10 -20.33
N VAL A 78 -39.43 -45.41 -19.55
CA VAL A 78 -39.70 -45.14 -18.14
C VAL A 78 -39.94 -43.65 -17.96
N ARG A 79 -41.09 -43.33 -17.39
CA ARG A 79 -41.53 -41.97 -17.12
C ARG A 79 -41.68 -41.75 -15.62
N LEU A 80 -41.06 -40.70 -15.12
CA LEU A 80 -41.16 -40.21 -13.75
C LEU A 80 -41.87 -38.86 -13.77
N ASN A 81 -43.07 -38.82 -13.23
CA ASN A 81 -43.83 -37.58 -13.03
C ASN A 81 -43.57 -37.06 -11.61
N ILE A 82 -43.00 -35.86 -11.51
CA ILE A 82 -42.62 -35.21 -10.27
C ILE A 82 -43.53 -34.01 -10.10
N LEU A 83 -44.41 -34.06 -9.10
CA LEU A 83 -45.40 -33.02 -8.81
C LEU A 83 -45.05 -32.34 -7.50
N SER A 84 -44.82 -31.02 -7.52
CA SER A 84 -44.68 -30.24 -6.30
C SER A 84 -46.03 -29.63 -5.92
N LYS A 85 -46.46 -29.85 -4.68
CA LYS A 85 -47.62 -29.17 -4.08
C LYS A 85 -47.33 -27.67 -3.98
N ALA A 86 -48.37 -26.85 -4.08
CA ALA A 86 -48.27 -25.40 -3.95
C ALA A 86 -47.70 -25.03 -2.58
N THR A 87 -46.54 -24.37 -2.56
CA THR A 87 -45.91 -23.88 -1.33
C THR A 87 -45.33 -22.49 -1.57
N ASP A 88 -45.38 -21.62 -0.56
CA ASP A 88 -44.68 -20.32 -0.57
C ASP A 88 -43.17 -20.47 -0.33
N LYS A 89 -42.66 -21.71 -0.35
CA LYS A 89 -41.29 -22.11 -0.05
C LYS A 89 -40.56 -22.51 -1.31
N ILE A 90 -39.23 -22.47 -1.25
CA ILE A 90 -38.38 -22.98 -2.32
C ILE A 90 -38.14 -24.46 -2.04
N THR A 91 -38.46 -25.32 -3.01
CA THR A 91 -38.33 -26.78 -2.90
C THR A 91 -37.36 -27.29 -3.96
N ASP A 92 -36.18 -27.72 -3.53
CA ASP A 92 -35.20 -28.37 -4.38
C ASP A 92 -35.38 -29.88 -4.33
N VAL A 93 -35.42 -30.52 -5.50
CA VAL A 93 -35.67 -31.94 -5.67
C VAL A 93 -34.54 -32.55 -6.48
N THR A 94 -33.86 -33.53 -5.89
CA THR A 94 -32.87 -34.36 -6.57
C THR A 94 -33.44 -35.76 -6.74
N VAL A 95 -33.56 -36.22 -7.98
CA VAL A 95 -34.01 -37.58 -8.33
C VAL A 95 -32.83 -38.33 -8.91
N ARG A 96 -32.44 -39.44 -8.28
CA ARG A 96 -31.37 -40.33 -8.73
C ARG A 96 -31.97 -41.66 -9.16
N GLU A 97 -31.79 -42.00 -10.43
CA GLU A 97 -32.35 -43.20 -11.04
C GLU A 97 -31.23 -44.20 -11.34
N VAL A 98 -31.50 -45.47 -11.03
CA VAL A 98 -30.58 -46.59 -11.25
C VAL A 98 -31.16 -47.47 -12.36
N ILE A 99 -30.56 -47.40 -13.54
CA ILE A 99 -30.96 -48.19 -14.69
C ILE A 99 -30.29 -49.57 -14.59
N PRO A 100 -31.06 -50.66 -14.44
CA PRO A 100 -30.51 -51.99 -14.27
C PRO A 100 -29.79 -52.48 -15.53
N SER A 101 -28.74 -53.28 -15.34
CA SER A 101 -27.95 -53.87 -16.44
C SER A 101 -28.76 -54.76 -17.38
N SER A 102 -29.91 -55.25 -16.94
CA SER A 102 -30.85 -56.04 -17.75
C SER A 102 -31.63 -55.20 -18.76
N LEU A 103 -31.73 -53.88 -18.58
CA LEU A 103 -32.32 -52.98 -19.57
C LEU A 103 -31.28 -52.52 -20.60
N THR A 104 -30.10 -52.14 -20.13
CA THR A 104 -29.00 -51.73 -21.02
C THR A 104 -27.63 -51.94 -20.36
N THR A 105 -26.63 -52.26 -21.18
CA THR A 105 -25.22 -52.38 -20.78
C THR A 105 -24.40 -51.14 -21.13
N THR A 106 -24.96 -50.20 -21.89
CA THR A 106 -24.26 -48.96 -22.32
C THR A 106 -25.18 -47.75 -22.24
N LEU A 107 -24.63 -46.63 -21.79
CA LEU A 107 -25.33 -45.35 -21.70
C LEU A 107 -25.76 -44.82 -23.08
N GLU A 108 -25.00 -45.15 -24.14
CA GLU A 108 -25.25 -44.65 -25.51
C GLU A 108 -26.57 -45.18 -26.11
N ARG A 109 -27.13 -46.25 -25.54
CA ARG A 109 -28.42 -46.82 -25.95
C ARG A 109 -29.61 -46.25 -25.16
N VAL A 110 -29.37 -45.29 -24.28
CA VAL A 110 -30.41 -44.68 -23.45
C VAL A 110 -30.63 -43.24 -23.90
N ASN A 111 -31.85 -42.95 -24.34
CA ASN A 111 -32.29 -41.61 -24.66
C ASN A 111 -32.97 -40.99 -23.44
N PHE A 112 -32.63 -39.75 -23.09
CA PHE A 112 -33.16 -39.04 -21.91
C PHE A 112 -33.88 -37.75 -22.30
N THR A 113 -35.06 -37.53 -21.75
CA THR A 113 -35.91 -36.36 -21.99
C THR A 113 -36.51 -35.87 -20.67
N PRO A 114 -36.03 -34.78 -20.05
CA PRO A 114 -34.85 -33.99 -20.43
C PRO A 114 -33.54 -34.73 -20.12
N LYS A 115 -32.44 -34.27 -20.72
CA LYS A 115 -31.10 -34.76 -20.41
C LYS A 115 -30.82 -34.62 -18.90
N TYR A 116 -30.24 -35.67 -18.30
CA TYR A 116 -29.89 -35.68 -16.88
C TYR A 116 -28.94 -34.54 -16.50
N SER A 117 -29.04 -34.07 -15.25
CA SER A 117 -28.19 -33.00 -14.71
C SER A 117 -26.79 -33.50 -14.38
N GLU A 118 -26.67 -34.74 -13.89
CA GLU A 118 -25.40 -35.32 -13.43
C GLU A 118 -25.36 -36.83 -13.69
N LEU A 119 -24.23 -37.35 -14.19
CA LEU A 119 -23.98 -38.78 -14.37
C LEU A 119 -23.20 -39.29 -13.16
N LEU A 120 -23.83 -40.12 -12.33
CA LEU A 120 -23.22 -40.63 -11.09
C LEU A 120 -22.42 -41.92 -11.34
N ARG A 121 -22.89 -42.78 -12.25
CA ARG A 121 -22.19 -44.02 -12.63
C ARG A 121 -22.45 -44.36 -14.09
N ARG A 122 -21.36 -44.54 -14.87
CA ARG A 122 -21.42 -44.91 -16.30
C ARG A 122 -21.52 -46.42 -16.53
N GLU A 123 -20.91 -47.22 -15.67
CA GLU A 123 -20.92 -48.68 -15.79
C GLU A 123 -22.22 -49.29 -15.25
N PRO A 124 -22.73 -50.39 -15.82
CA PRO A 124 -23.95 -51.04 -15.35
C PRO A 124 -23.85 -51.51 -13.88
N PRO A 125 -24.90 -51.31 -13.05
CA PRO A 125 -26.11 -50.54 -13.35
C PRO A 125 -25.81 -49.04 -13.44
N ILE A 126 -26.31 -48.41 -14.51
CA ILE A 126 -26.05 -47.00 -14.83
C ILE A 126 -26.83 -46.13 -13.84
N THR A 127 -26.23 -45.06 -13.33
CA THR A 127 -26.91 -44.16 -12.38
C THR A 127 -26.83 -42.71 -12.85
N VAL A 128 -27.98 -42.06 -12.95
CA VAL A 128 -28.12 -40.67 -13.39
C VAL A 128 -28.91 -39.85 -12.38
N SER A 129 -28.76 -38.53 -12.39
CA SER A 129 -29.47 -37.63 -11.49
C SER A 129 -30.06 -36.43 -12.24
N TRP A 130 -31.29 -36.07 -11.88
CA TRP A 130 -31.91 -34.80 -12.24
C TRP A 130 -32.09 -33.93 -11.01
N LYS A 131 -31.89 -32.61 -11.19
CA LYS A 131 -32.11 -31.59 -10.16
C LYS A 131 -33.16 -30.59 -10.65
N PHE A 132 -34.17 -30.36 -9.83
CA PHE A 132 -35.27 -29.43 -10.10
C PHE A 132 -35.43 -28.48 -8.92
N THR A 133 -35.79 -27.23 -9.21
CA THR A 133 -36.18 -26.24 -8.21
C THR A 133 -37.61 -25.83 -8.49
N PHE A 134 -38.48 -25.97 -7.49
CA PHE A 134 -39.87 -25.54 -7.52
C PHE A 134 -40.04 -24.35 -6.57
N SER A 135 -40.81 -23.35 -7.00
CA SER A 135 -41.20 -22.21 -6.18
C SER A 135 -42.52 -21.63 -6.70
N GLY A 136 -43.42 -21.21 -5.81
CA GLY A 136 -44.66 -20.55 -6.20
C GLY A 136 -45.92 -21.16 -5.58
N ARG A 137 -47.00 -20.37 -5.58
CA ARG A 137 -48.28 -20.68 -4.94
C ARG A 137 -49.19 -21.61 -5.76
N GLU A 138 -48.68 -22.19 -6.83
CA GLU A 138 -49.41 -23.11 -7.72
C GLU A 138 -48.72 -24.47 -7.75
N GLU A 139 -49.48 -25.52 -8.06
CA GLU A 139 -48.91 -26.86 -8.25
C GLU A 139 -48.15 -26.92 -9.57
N VAL A 140 -46.90 -27.38 -9.52
CA VAL A 140 -46.03 -27.43 -10.70
C VAL A 140 -45.51 -28.85 -10.87
N GLY A 141 -45.67 -29.38 -12.08
CA GLY A 141 -45.19 -30.71 -12.48
C GLY A 141 -43.98 -30.65 -13.42
N LYS A 142 -43.07 -31.61 -13.26
CA LYS A 142 -42.01 -31.93 -14.23
C LYS A 142 -42.06 -33.42 -14.56
N THR A 143 -41.87 -33.75 -15.82
CA THR A 143 -41.78 -35.14 -16.27
C THR A 143 -40.36 -35.39 -16.76
N VAL A 144 -39.80 -36.51 -16.30
CA VAL A 144 -38.54 -37.06 -16.79
C VAL A 144 -38.84 -38.39 -17.44
N GLU A 145 -38.29 -38.61 -18.62
CA GLU A 145 -38.44 -39.83 -19.38
C GLU A 145 -37.08 -40.35 -19.83
N TYR A 146 -36.87 -41.66 -19.79
CA TYR A 146 -35.79 -42.30 -20.52
C TYR A 146 -36.28 -43.52 -21.28
N SER A 147 -35.68 -43.78 -22.43
CA SER A 147 -36.04 -44.92 -23.27
C SER A 147 -34.81 -45.70 -23.76
N THR A 148 -34.97 -47.01 -23.89
CA THR A 148 -33.93 -47.91 -24.38
C THR A 148 -34.53 -49.15 -25.05
N VAL A 149 -33.71 -49.90 -25.79
CA VAL A 149 -34.12 -51.15 -26.46
C VAL A 149 -33.50 -52.33 -25.71
N ALA A 150 -34.34 -53.17 -25.12
CA ALA A 150 -33.95 -54.37 -24.40
C ALA A 150 -34.16 -55.62 -25.27
N PHE A 151 -33.14 -56.48 -25.37
CA PHE A 151 -33.20 -57.73 -26.16
C PHE A 151 -33.70 -58.94 -25.37
N GLN A 152 -34.21 -58.71 -24.16
CA GLN A 152 -34.82 -59.71 -23.29
C GLN A 152 -36.30 -59.38 -23.07
N GLU A 153 -37.09 -60.38 -22.71
CA GLU A 153 -38.51 -60.18 -22.39
C GLU A 153 -38.66 -59.36 -21.10
N ILE A 154 -39.52 -58.33 -21.17
CA ILE A 154 -39.85 -57.44 -20.04
C ILE A 154 -41.31 -57.70 -19.68
N ASP A 155 -41.52 -58.79 -18.94
CA ASP A 155 -42.81 -59.21 -18.42
C ASP A 155 -43.03 -58.70 -16.98
N LYS A 156 -44.21 -58.97 -16.43
CA LYS A 156 -44.54 -58.64 -15.04
C LYS A 156 -43.52 -59.21 -14.05
N THR A 157 -43.05 -60.43 -14.28
CA THR A 157 -42.06 -61.11 -13.43
C THR A 157 -40.73 -60.35 -13.41
N TRP A 158 -40.31 -59.83 -14.57
CA TRP A 158 -39.14 -58.97 -14.67
C TRP A 158 -39.33 -57.68 -13.89
N VAL A 159 -40.47 -57.00 -14.08
CA VAL A 159 -40.78 -55.72 -13.42
C VAL A 159 -40.77 -55.90 -11.90
N GLU A 160 -41.44 -56.94 -11.39
CA GLU A 160 -41.46 -57.27 -9.97
C GLU A 160 -40.11 -57.71 -9.42
N ARG A 161 -39.13 -58.07 -10.25
CA ARG A 161 -37.78 -58.44 -9.81
C ARG A 161 -36.82 -57.26 -9.78
N TYR A 162 -36.89 -56.37 -10.77
CA TYR A 162 -35.87 -55.36 -11.03
C TYR A 162 -36.34 -53.90 -10.87
N ALA A 163 -37.64 -53.62 -10.78
CA ALA A 163 -38.12 -52.25 -10.59
C ALA A 163 -37.81 -51.75 -9.18
N GLN A 164 -36.98 -50.71 -9.10
CA GLN A 164 -36.64 -49.99 -7.88
C GLN A 164 -36.95 -48.52 -8.04
N SER A 165 -37.52 -47.89 -7.01
CA SER A 165 -37.83 -46.47 -7.03
C SER A 165 -36.55 -45.64 -7.16
N PRO A 166 -36.61 -44.42 -7.72
CA PRO A 166 -35.48 -43.53 -7.65
C PRO A 166 -35.16 -43.19 -6.19
N TYR A 167 -33.90 -42.92 -5.90
CA TYR A 167 -33.53 -42.22 -4.67
C TYR A 167 -33.92 -40.76 -4.81
N ILE A 168 -34.71 -40.24 -3.87
CA ILE A 168 -35.25 -38.89 -3.92
C ILE A 168 -34.76 -38.12 -2.71
N GLU A 169 -34.26 -36.92 -2.95
CA GLU A 169 -33.89 -35.98 -1.91
C GLU A 169 -34.64 -34.67 -2.15
N VAL A 170 -35.42 -34.24 -1.16
CA VAL A 170 -36.20 -33.00 -1.18
C VAL A 170 -35.69 -32.09 -0.08
N GLN A 171 -35.23 -30.90 -0.47
CA GLN A 171 -34.81 -29.84 0.44
C GLN A 171 -35.81 -28.69 0.35
N VAL A 172 -36.44 -28.35 1.47
CA VAL A 172 -37.39 -27.23 1.54
C VAL A 172 -36.74 -26.09 2.31
N ILE A 173 -36.67 -24.94 1.65
CA ILE A 173 -36.14 -23.69 2.20
C ILE A 173 -37.32 -22.73 2.37
N ASP A 174 -37.54 -22.31 3.61
CA ASP A 174 -38.53 -21.29 3.94
C ASP A 174 -37.84 -19.92 4.03
N PRO A 175 -37.98 -19.05 3.00
CA PRO A 175 -37.36 -17.73 3.02
C PRO A 175 -37.93 -16.83 4.12
N ASN A 176 -39.17 -17.09 4.58
CA ASN A 176 -39.82 -16.34 5.65
C ASN A 176 -39.43 -16.85 7.04
N ALA A 177 -38.77 -18.01 7.16
CA ALA A 177 -38.27 -18.54 8.43
C ALA A 177 -36.81 -18.17 8.71
N VAL A 178 -36.16 -17.39 7.83
CA VAL A 178 -34.79 -16.92 8.06
C VAL A 178 -34.81 -15.95 9.26
N PRO A 179 -34.14 -16.27 10.38
CA PRO A 179 -34.27 -15.53 11.65
C PRO A 179 -34.00 -14.04 11.51
N PHE A 180 -33.06 -13.65 10.64
CA PHE A 180 -32.75 -12.25 10.35
C PHE A 180 -33.93 -11.50 9.73
N PHE A 181 -34.53 -12.02 8.66
CA PHE A 181 -35.65 -11.35 7.99
C PHE A 181 -36.88 -11.28 8.89
N VAL A 182 -37.16 -12.33 9.67
CA VAL A 182 -38.23 -12.32 10.67
C VAL A 182 -37.98 -11.25 11.72
N THR A 183 -36.78 -11.20 12.30
CA THR A 183 -36.46 -10.23 13.36
C THR A 183 -36.54 -8.80 12.85
N VAL A 184 -35.98 -8.51 11.66
CA VAL A 184 -36.00 -7.17 11.05
C VAL A 184 -37.42 -6.74 10.68
N THR A 185 -38.21 -7.62 10.07
CA THR A 185 -39.61 -7.33 9.70
C THR A 185 -40.51 -7.18 10.92
N GLN A 186 -40.31 -7.99 11.96
CA GLN A 186 -41.06 -7.89 13.21
C GLN A 186 -40.68 -6.61 13.97
N PHE A 187 -39.41 -6.26 14.03
CA PHE A 187 -38.97 -4.99 14.61
C PHE A 187 -39.55 -3.79 13.84
N GLY A 188 -39.47 -3.80 12.51
CA GLY A 188 -39.99 -2.73 11.66
C GLY A 188 -41.51 -2.56 11.81
N SER A 189 -42.27 -3.66 11.81
CA SER A 189 -43.72 -3.62 11.99
C SER A 189 -44.13 -3.16 13.40
N ASN A 190 -43.44 -3.64 14.45
CA ASN A 190 -43.68 -3.18 15.83
C ASN A 190 -43.37 -1.69 15.98
N PHE A 191 -42.25 -1.22 15.43
CA PHE A 191 -41.84 0.18 15.50
C PHE A 191 -42.80 1.09 14.73
N TYR A 192 -43.23 0.68 13.53
CA TYR A 192 -44.25 1.41 12.77
C TYR A 192 -45.59 1.46 13.52
N GLY A 193 -45.99 0.36 14.16
CA GLY A 193 -47.17 0.31 15.03
C GLY A 193 -47.09 1.30 16.18
N LEU A 194 -45.93 1.40 16.84
CA LEU A 194 -45.68 2.38 17.91
C LEU A 194 -45.80 3.81 17.39
N LEU A 195 -45.19 4.11 16.23
CA LEU A 195 -45.30 5.44 15.61
C LEU A 195 -46.75 5.79 15.28
N LYS A 196 -47.50 4.86 14.66
CA LYS A 196 -48.91 5.07 14.28
C LYS A 196 -49.82 5.26 15.51
N THR A 197 -49.47 4.66 16.65
CA THR A 197 -50.24 4.80 17.89
C THR A 197 -50.07 6.18 18.53
N ASN A 198 -48.87 6.76 18.42
CA ASN A 198 -48.52 8.02 19.09
C ASN A 198 -48.57 9.26 18.18
N MET A 199 -48.58 9.06 16.85
CA MET A 199 -48.48 10.14 15.87
C MET A 199 -49.51 9.99 14.76
N ASN A 200 -49.74 11.08 14.03
CA ASN A 200 -50.56 11.04 12.83
C ASN A 200 -49.97 10.05 11.79
N PHE A 201 -50.84 9.32 11.09
CA PHE A 201 -50.47 8.31 10.08
C PHE A 201 -49.40 8.79 9.08
N TYR A 202 -49.50 10.02 8.58
CA TYR A 202 -48.57 10.56 7.59
C TYR A 202 -47.22 10.92 8.21
N ILE A 203 -47.22 11.46 9.43
CA ILE A 203 -45.99 11.74 10.19
C ILE A 203 -45.26 10.41 10.50
N ALA A 204 -45.99 9.43 11.02
CA ALA A 204 -45.48 8.09 11.31
C ALA A 204 -44.90 7.43 10.05
N SER A 205 -45.59 7.54 8.91
CA SER A 205 -45.13 6.98 7.64
C SER A 205 -43.89 7.69 7.09
N GLY A 206 -43.79 9.01 7.25
CA GLY A 206 -42.59 9.78 6.88
C GLY A 206 -41.35 9.37 7.70
N ILE A 207 -41.48 9.29 9.02
CA ILE A 207 -40.40 8.87 9.92
C ILE A 207 -39.99 7.43 9.63
N TYR A 208 -40.96 6.52 9.48
CA TYR A 208 -40.70 5.12 9.20
C TYR A 208 -40.02 4.91 7.83
N GLY A 209 -40.47 5.62 6.79
CA GLY A 209 -39.83 5.61 5.48
C GLY A 209 -38.38 6.09 5.54
N ALA A 210 -38.11 7.17 6.28
CA ALA A 210 -36.74 7.63 6.52
C ALA A 210 -35.89 6.61 7.28
N LEU A 211 -36.46 5.96 8.30
CA LEU A 211 -35.76 4.91 9.05
C LEU A 211 -35.32 3.76 8.13
N LEU A 212 -36.22 3.26 7.27
CA LEU A 212 -35.88 2.21 6.31
C LEU A 212 -34.73 2.64 5.39
N PHE A 213 -34.76 3.89 4.90
CA PHE A 213 -33.68 4.43 4.09
C PHE A 213 -32.36 4.55 4.87
N VAL A 214 -32.41 5.02 6.12
CA VAL A 214 -31.25 5.10 7.02
C VAL A 214 -30.65 3.72 7.29
N ILE A 215 -31.46 2.67 7.46
CA ILE A 215 -30.96 1.28 7.61
C ILE A 215 -30.17 0.86 6.37
N VAL A 216 -30.65 1.20 5.17
CA VAL A 216 -29.91 0.94 3.92
C VAL A 216 -28.59 1.70 3.87
N LEU A 217 -28.58 2.98 4.26
CA LEU A 217 -27.34 3.78 4.33
C LEU A 217 -26.34 3.19 5.33
N LEU A 218 -26.78 2.80 6.53
CA LEU A 218 -25.94 2.15 7.53
C LEU A 218 -25.37 0.82 7.02
N TYR A 219 -26.15 0.06 6.26
CA TYR A 219 -25.67 -1.18 5.64
C TYR A 219 -24.57 -0.91 4.59
N LEU A 220 -24.72 0.13 3.77
CA LEU A 220 -23.70 0.54 2.81
C LEU A 220 -22.41 1.00 3.51
N GLU A 221 -22.52 1.71 4.63
CA GLU A 221 -21.36 2.09 5.45
C GLU A 221 -20.68 0.87 6.11
N LEU A 222 -21.45 -0.13 6.53
CA LEU A 222 -20.89 -1.37 7.03
C LEU A 222 -20.09 -2.11 5.95
N LEU A 223 -20.62 -2.15 4.71
CA LEU A 223 -19.90 -2.73 3.57
C LEU A 223 -18.61 -1.97 3.25
N SER A 224 -18.62 -0.64 3.31
CA SER A 224 -17.40 0.16 3.07
C SER A 224 -16.34 -0.09 4.15
N LEU A 225 -16.74 -0.28 5.41
CA LEU A 225 -15.83 -0.69 6.49
C LEU A 225 -15.23 -2.09 6.25
N VAL A 226 -16.02 -3.04 5.77
CA VAL A 226 -15.50 -4.38 5.40
C VAL A 226 -14.52 -4.27 4.24
N ALA A 227 -14.83 -3.46 3.22
CA ALA A 227 -13.93 -3.22 2.09
C ALA A 227 -12.60 -2.58 2.54
N ALA A 228 -12.65 -1.55 3.40
CA ALA A 228 -11.48 -0.93 3.99
C ALA A 228 -10.61 -1.93 4.76
N TYR A 229 -11.23 -2.84 5.50
CA TYR A 229 -10.53 -3.91 6.21
C TYR A 229 -9.82 -4.87 5.26
N VAL A 230 -10.49 -5.33 4.20
CA VAL A 230 -9.89 -6.22 3.20
C VAL A 230 -8.71 -5.54 2.51
N VAL A 231 -8.86 -4.27 2.11
CA VAL A 231 -7.77 -3.50 1.49
C VAL A 231 -6.60 -3.31 2.44
N SER A 232 -6.86 -3.04 3.72
CA SER A 232 -5.84 -2.94 4.76
C SER A 232 -5.02 -4.23 4.90
N LEU A 233 -5.67 -5.40 4.83
CA LEU A 233 -4.97 -6.69 4.84
C LEU A 233 -4.10 -6.91 3.59
N VAL A 234 -4.62 -6.57 2.41
CA VAL A 234 -3.91 -6.76 1.14
C VAL A 234 -2.70 -5.82 1.04
N LYS A 235 -2.87 -4.54 1.42
CA LYS A 235 -1.82 -3.51 1.32
C LYS A 235 -0.88 -3.45 2.54
N LYS A 236 -1.21 -4.15 3.63
CA LYS A 236 -0.51 -4.05 4.93
C LYS A 236 -0.43 -2.62 5.46
N THR A 237 -1.44 -1.81 5.16
CA THR A 237 -1.58 -0.43 5.65
C THR A 237 -2.42 -0.41 6.93
N PRO A 238 -2.23 0.58 7.83
CA PRO A 238 -3.05 0.71 9.03
C PRO A 238 -4.54 0.84 8.68
N LEU A 239 -5.40 0.08 9.36
CA LEU A 239 -6.85 0.05 9.12
C LEU A 239 -7.47 1.44 9.13
N THR A 240 -7.05 2.30 10.06
CA THR A 240 -7.54 3.68 10.19
C THR A 240 -7.34 4.50 8.92
N THR A 241 -6.27 4.25 8.18
CA THR A 241 -5.99 4.95 6.92
C THR A 241 -6.91 4.49 5.80
N GLU A 242 -7.17 3.19 5.68
CA GLU A 242 -8.09 2.69 4.65
C GLU A 242 -9.55 3.03 5.00
N VAL A 243 -9.93 2.98 6.28
CA VAL A 243 -11.26 3.41 6.73
C VAL A 243 -11.49 4.88 6.36
N TYR A 244 -10.48 5.72 6.54
CA TYR A 244 -10.52 7.12 6.11
C TYR A 244 -10.70 7.26 4.59
N ASN A 245 -9.92 6.51 3.79
CA ASN A 245 -10.03 6.54 2.32
C ASN A 245 -11.42 6.15 1.82
N PHE A 246 -12.10 5.21 2.50
CA PHE A 246 -13.43 4.74 2.12
C PHE A 246 -14.58 5.62 2.65
N LEU A 247 -14.45 6.17 3.86
CA LEU A 247 -15.48 7.01 4.47
C LEU A 247 -15.43 8.47 4.00
N GLY A 248 -14.30 8.90 3.44
CA GLY A 248 -14.12 10.26 2.95
C GLY A 248 -13.94 11.29 4.08
N HIS A 249 -14.20 12.55 3.74
CA HIS A 249 -13.97 13.71 4.62
C HIS A 249 -15.30 14.26 5.13
N GLY A 250 -15.34 14.62 6.41
CA GLY A 250 -16.48 15.30 7.01
C GLY A 250 -16.46 16.80 6.72
N ARG A 251 -17.65 17.40 6.61
CA ARG A 251 -17.79 18.87 6.57
C ARG A 251 -18.27 19.30 7.94
N LYS A 252 -17.59 20.27 8.57
CA LYS A 252 -17.86 20.71 9.94
C LYS A 252 -19.13 21.56 10.06
N ASP A 253 -20.10 21.37 9.16
CA ASP A 253 -21.33 22.14 8.98
C ASP A 253 -22.57 21.46 9.60
N ASN A 254 -22.37 20.50 10.52
CA ASN A 254 -23.42 19.72 11.20
C ASN A 254 -24.58 20.56 11.76
N ASN A 255 -24.29 21.75 12.30
CA ASN A 255 -25.33 22.63 12.85
C ASN A 255 -26.32 23.10 11.79
N VAL A 256 -25.87 23.33 10.55
CA VAL A 256 -26.73 23.77 9.43
C VAL A 256 -27.67 22.64 9.03
N TRP A 257 -27.17 21.42 8.92
CA TRP A 257 -27.96 20.24 8.56
C TRP A 257 -28.96 19.84 9.65
N ILE A 258 -28.61 20.01 10.92
CA ILE A 258 -29.54 19.81 12.04
C ILE A 258 -30.66 20.86 11.97
N ALA A 259 -30.32 22.14 11.81
CA ALA A 259 -31.30 23.22 11.73
C ALA A 259 -32.24 23.06 10.52
N ALA A 260 -31.67 22.74 9.34
CA ALA A 260 -32.44 22.46 8.13
C ALA A 260 -33.35 21.24 8.32
N GLY A 261 -32.84 20.17 8.93
CA GLY A 261 -33.60 18.95 9.19
C GLY A 261 -34.80 19.19 10.12
N VAL A 262 -34.58 19.89 11.24
CA VAL A 262 -35.66 20.29 12.16
C VAL A 262 -36.68 21.19 11.47
N GLY A 263 -36.22 22.17 10.68
CA GLY A 263 -37.09 23.04 9.89
C GLY A 263 -37.99 22.26 8.92
N LEU A 264 -37.43 21.31 8.17
CA LEU A 264 -38.18 20.44 7.26
C LEU A 264 -39.18 19.56 8.02
N MET A 265 -38.82 18.99 9.17
CA MET A 265 -39.75 18.21 9.97
C MET A 265 -40.95 19.03 10.45
N VAL A 266 -40.74 20.29 10.86
CA VAL A 266 -41.81 21.21 11.26
C VAL A 266 -42.72 21.53 10.07
N VAL A 267 -42.14 21.90 8.93
CA VAL A 267 -42.90 22.22 7.70
C VAL A 267 -43.70 21.02 7.22
N GLY A 268 -43.08 19.84 7.14
CA GLY A 268 -43.76 18.62 6.71
C GLY A 268 -44.88 18.20 7.67
N SER A 269 -44.69 18.38 8.97
CA SER A 269 -45.74 18.14 9.98
C SER A 269 -46.91 19.11 9.82
N ALA A 270 -46.63 20.39 9.56
CA ALA A 270 -47.66 21.39 9.29
C ALA A 270 -48.48 21.02 8.04
N ILE A 271 -47.81 20.63 6.93
CA ILE A 271 -48.50 20.17 5.72
C ILE A 271 -49.38 18.94 6.00
N ALA A 272 -48.87 17.94 6.73
CA ALA A 272 -49.59 16.71 7.03
C ALA A 272 -50.83 16.92 7.92
N LEU A 273 -50.78 17.90 8.83
CA LEU A 273 -51.86 18.18 9.79
C LEU A 273 -52.89 19.18 9.27
N LEU A 274 -52.46 20.18 8.49
CA LEU A 274 -53.33 21.28 8.05
C LEU A 274 -54.09 20.98 6.75
N THR A 275 -53.68 19.97 6.00
CA THR A 275 -54.36 19.56 4.76
C THR A 275 -55.49 18.58 5.03
N THR A 276 -56.52 18.59 4.18
CA THR A 276 -57.69 17.71 4.31
C THR A 276 -57.40 16.32 3.79
N GLU A 277 -58.04 15.32 4.39
CA GLU A 277 -57.92 13.91 4.00
C GLU A 277 -59.14 13.50 3.16
N ALA A 278 -58.93 12.69 2.14
CA ALA A 278 -59.97 12.17 1.26
C ALA A 278 -60.94 11.28 2.06
N PRO A 279 -62.27 11.48 1.95
CA PRO A 279 -63.25 10.66 2.65
C PRO A 279 -63.08 9.17 2.37
N GLY A 280 -63.16 8.32 3.40
CA GLY A 280 -63.01 6.86 3.28
C GLY A 280 -61.59 6.35 3.05
N SER A 281 -60.59 7.24 2.91
CA SER A 281 -59.20 6.81 2.72
C SER A 281 -58.54 6.22 3.97
N ALA A 282 -59.16 6.37 5.15
CA ALA A 282 -58.63 5.87 6.41
C ALA A 282 -58.53 4.33 6.49
N ASP A 283 -59.44 3.65 5.79
CA ASP A 283 -59.57 2.18 5.77
C ASP A 283 -58.77 1.53 4.64
N LEU A 284 -58.14 2.32 3.77
CA LEU A 284 -57.28 1.82 2.70
C LEU A 284 -55.95 1.28 3.24
N GLU A 285 -55.36 0.33 2.52
CA GLU A 285 -53.98 -0.10 2.75
C GLU A 285 -52.99 1.07 2.65
N THR A 286 -51.86 0.96 3.34
CA THR A 286 -50.87 2.04 3.52
C THR A 286 -50.50 2.76 2.21
N LEU A 287 -50.16 2.02 1.15
CA LEU A 287 -49.76 2.61 -0.14
C LEU A 287 -50.93 3.33 -0.84
N LEU A 288 -52.12 2.75 -0.80
CA LEU A 288 -53.33 3.33 -1.39
C LEU A 288 -53.80 4.58 -0.63
N ARG A 289 -53.66 4.59 0.71
CA ARG A 289 -53.96 5.75 1.55
C ARG A 289 -52.98 6.91 1.33
N LEU A 290 -51.70 6.61 1.12
CA LEU A 290 -50.69 7.61 0.73
C LEU A 290 -50.98 8.16 -0.68
N GLY A 291 -51.27 7.30 -1.65
CA GLY A 291 -51.55 7.71 -3.03
C GLY A 291 -52.82 8.55 -3.20
N SER A 292 -53.85 8.30 -2.38
CA SER A 292 -55.12 9.05 -2.41
C SER A 292 -55.04 10.44 -1.77
N ASN A 293 -53.97 10.74 -1.04
CA ASN A 293 -53.84 11.97 -0.24
C ASN A 293 -52.51 12.70 -0.52
N ILE A 294 -52.35 13.18 -1.76
CA ILE A 294 -51.11 13.76 -2.26
C ILE A 294 -50.54 14.86 -1.34
N PRO A 295 -51.30 15.87 -0.87
CA PRO A 295 -50.74 16.94 -0.03
C PRO A 295 -50.16 16.41 1.29
N LYS A 296 -50.85 15.49 1.95
CA LYS A 296 -50.37 14.87 3.20
C LYS A 296 -49.14 14.00 2.97
N THR A 297 -49.10 13.28 1.84
CA THR A 297 -47.96 12.46 1.44
C THR A 297 -46.73 13.32 1.13
N ILE A 298 -46.91 14.51 0.55
CA ILE A 298 -45.82 15.50 0.42
C ILE A 298 -45.30 15.88 1.81
N GLY A 299 -46.19 16.14 2.78
CA GLY A 299 -45.79 16.39 4.17
C GLY A 299 -44.96 15.25 4.78
N ALA A 300 -45.38 13.99 4.58
CA ALA A 300 -44.64 12.80 5.01
C ALA A 300 -43.25 12.71 4.35
N PHE A 301 -43.14 13.02 3.06
CA PHE A 301 -41.87 13.02 2.34
C PHE A 301 -40.91 14.11 2.83
N VAL A 302 -41.43 15.32 3.09
CA VAL A 302 -40.64 16.43 3.64
C VAL A 302 -40.11 16.08 5.04
N ILE A 303 -40.92 15.43 5.88
CA ILE A 303 -40.46 14.87 7.17
C ILE A 303 -39.34 13.87 6.95
N ALA A 304 -39.48 12.97 5.97
CA ALA A 304 -38.47 11.96 5.71
C ALA A 304 -37.11 12.58 5.34
N ILE A 305 -37.10 13.61 4.46
CA ILE A 305 -35.89 14.37 4.14
C ILE A 305 -35.30 15.02 5.39
N GLY A 306 -36.15 15.59 6.26
CA GLY A 306 -35.70 16.20 7.51
C GLY A 306 -35.00 15.21 8.45
N VAL A 307 -35.55 14.00 8.60
CA VAL A 307 -34.94 12.92 9.40
C VAL A 307 -33.62 12.45 8.78
N ILE A 308 -33.56 12.30 7.46
CA ILE A 308 -32.33 11.91 6.73
C ILE A 308 -31.23 12.98 6.90
N SER A 309 -31.60 14.27 6.88
CA SER A 309 -30.69 15.38 7.14
C SER A 309 -30.05 15.30 8.53
N ILE A 310 -30.86 15.03 9.56
CA ILE A 310 -30.37 14.86 10.94
C ILE A 310 -29.48 13.62 11.04
N TYR A 311 -29.83 12.53 10.35
CA TYR A 311 -29.00 11.33 10.29
C TYR A 311 -27.60 11.63 9.75
N TYR A 312 -27.48 12.38 8.65
CA TYR A 312 -26.17 12.74 8.10
C TYR A 312 -25.33 13.59 9.07
N ALA A 313 -25.94 14.53 9.79
CA ALA A 313 -25.24 15.29 10.81
C ALA A 313 -24.80 14.39 11.99
N ALA A 314 -25.67 13.47 12.43
CA ALA A 314 -25.37 12.55 13.52
C ALA A 314 -24.22 11.60 13.16
N ILE A 315 -24.22 11.03 11.95
CA ILE A 315 -23.17 10.11 11.53
C ILE A 315 -21.83 10.83 11.33
N ASP A 316 -21.84 12.07 10.85
CA ASP A 316 -20.64 12.90 10.71
C ASP A 316 -20.00 13.22 12.08
N VAL A 317 -20.82 13.53 13.09
CA VAL A 317 -20.37 13.68 14.48
C VAL A 317 -19.76 12.38 15.03
N VAL A 318 -20.42 11.23 14.83
CA VAL A 318 -19.91 9.92 15.27
C VAL A 318 -18.58 9.59 14.58
N LYS A 319 -18.48 9.82 13.27
CA LYS A 319 -17.24 9.62 12.49
C LYS A 319 -16.13 10.54 13.00
N GLY A 320 -16.44 11.80 13.32
CA GLY A 320 -15.52 12.74 13.95
C GLY A 320 -14.99 12.27 15.31
N MET A 321 -15.84 11.66 16.14
CA MET A 321 -15.40 11.08 17.43
C MET A 321 -14.48 9.87 17.24
N LEU A 322 -14.75 9.02 16.24
CA LEU A 322 -13.99 7.80 16.00
C LEU A 322 -12.63 8.05 15.32
N LEU A 323 -12.59 8.97 14.36
CA LEU A 323 -11.42 9.23 13.50
C LEU A 323 -10.60 10.46 13.94
N GLY A 324 -11.12 11.24 14.90
CA GLY A 324 -10.46 12.43 15.43
C GLY A 324 -10.42 13.59 14.44
N GLU A 325 -9.58 14.60 14.71
CA GLU A 325 -9.47 15.82 13.89
C GLU A 325 -9.13 15.54 12.42
N ARG A 326 -8.45 14.41 12.15
CA ARG A 326 -8.09 13.98 10.79
C ARG A 326 -9.29 13.84 9.88
N TYR A 327 -10.47 13.47 10.39
CA TYR A 327 -11.70 13.34 9.60
C TYR A 327 -12.19 14.66 9.00
N PHE A 328 -11.90 15.78 9.68
CA PHE A 328 -12.31 17.12 9.26
C PHE A 328 -11.21 17.89 8.53
N MET A 329 -9.99 17.36 8.46
CA MET A 329 -8.90 18.02 7.76
C MET A 329 -9.06 17.84 6.26
N THR A 330 -9.07 18.94 5.52
CA THR A 330 -8.97 18.89 4.06
C THR A 330 -7.57 18.42 3.65
N PRO A 331 -7.38 17.90 2.43
CA PRO A 331 -6.05 17.63 1.90
C PRO A 331 -5.10 18.85 2.00
N LEU A 332 -5.64 20.07 1.87
CA LEU A 332 -4.90 21.31 2.06
C LEU A 332 -4.45 21.51 3.51
N ASP A 333 -5.32 21.26 4.49
CA ASP A 333 -4.97 21.36 5.91
C ASP A 333 -3.85 20.38 6.28
N ILE A 334 -3.94 19.15 5.77
CA ILE A 334 -2.90 18.12 5.96
C ILE A 334 -1.58 18.57 5.33
N ALA A 335 -1.61 19.08 4.09
CA ALA A 335 -0.43 19.57 3.40
C ALA A 335 0.22 20.75 4.16
N ARG A 336 -0.58 21.73 4.61
CA ARG A 336 -0.11 22.88 5.38
C ARG A 336 0.49 22.49 6.73
N ALA A 337 -0.12 21.53 7.43
CA ALA A 337 0.43 21.00 8.68
C ALA A 337 1.82 20.37 8.44
N ARG A 338 1.94 19.51 7.42
CA ARG A 338 3.23 18.89 7.07
C ARG A 338 4.28 19.89 6.60
N LEU A 339 3.90 20.92 5.85
CA LEU A 339 4.83 21.98 5.45
C LEU A 339 5.35 22.76 6.66
N ARG A 340 4.51 22.97 7.68
CA ARG A 340 4.93 23.56 8.96
C ARG A 340 5.92 22.65 9.70
N ASP A 341 5.65 21.35 9.73
CA ASP A 341 6.57 20.37 10.33
C ASP A 341 7.91 20.36 9.59
N ILE A 342 7.90 20.39 8.25
CA ILE A 342 9.12 20.50 7.42
C ILE A 342 9.91 21.75 7.80
N SER A 343 9.25 22.91 7.94
CA SER A 343 9.93 24.14 8.37
C SER A 343 10.65 23.93 9.71
N GLY A 344 9.97 23.37 10.71
CA GLY A 344 10.57 23.10 12.01
C GLY A 344 11.72 22.09 11.95
N MET A 345 11.62 21.07 11.10
CA MET A 345 12.71 20.11 10.89
C MET A 345 13.93 20.75 10.24
N ILE A 346 13.74 21.62 9.24
CA ILE A 346 14.83 22.37 8.60
C ILE A 346 15.50 23.28 9.62
N ASP A 347 14.73 24.05 10.39
CA ASP A 347 15.26 24.96 11.41
C ASP A 347 16.09 24.18 12.48
N SER A 348 15.65 22.97 12.85
CA SER A 348 16.39 22.09 13.76
C SER A 348 17.66 21.51 13.13
N LEU A 349 17.63 21.17 11.84
CA LEU A 349 18.79 20.67 11.10
C LEU A 349 19.85 21.76 10.94
N GLU A 350 19.47 22.98 10.56
CA GLU A 350 20.37 24.13 10.42
C GLU A 350 21.08 24.45 11.75
N ASN A 351 20.35 24.47 12.86
CA ASN A 351 20.95 24.62 14.19
C ASN A 351 21.94 23.48 14.52
N SER A 352 21.58 22.25 14.16
CA SER A 352 22.46 21.10 14.37
C SER A 352 23.72 21.17 13.52
N ILE A 353 23.62 21.65 12.28
CA ILE A 353 24.76 21.88 11.38
C ILE A 353 25.70 22.92 11.96
N MET A 354 25.16 24.05 12.44
CA MET A 354 25.95 25.12 13.05
C MET A 354 26.78 24.59 14.24
N THR A 355 26.13 23.89 15.20
CA THR A 355 26.83 23.30 16.36
C THR A 355 27.88 22.24 15.99
N SER A 356 27.62 21.45 14.94
CA SER A 356 28.54 20.43 14.45
C SER A 356 29.76 21.04 13.73
N SER A 357 29.55 22.08 12.94
CA SER A 357 30.59 22.80 12.21
C SER A 357 31.56 23.49 13.18
N GLU A 358 31.04 24.14 14.24
CA GLU A 358 31.85 24.69 15.34
C GLU A 358 32.73 23.63 16.02
N SER A 359 32.28 22.37 16.03
CA SER A 359 33.01 21.23 16.61
C SER A 359 33.97 20.52 15.63
N GLY A 360 34.13 21.08 14.42
CA GLY A 360 35.01 20.56 13.37
C GLY A 360 34.50 19.30 12.68
N ILE A 361 33.18 19.04 12.70
CA ILE A 361 32.55 17.99 11.88
C ILE A 361 32.32 18.54 10.47
N ASP A 362 32.61 17.72 9.46
CA ASP A 362 32.22 18.00 8.07
C ASP A 362 30.69 17.90 7.88
N THR A 363 30.07 19.03 7.54
CA THR A 363 28.62 19.19 7.37
C THR A 363 28.21 19.57 5.94
N GLU A 364 29.13 19.57 4.97
CA GLU A 364 28.85 20.06 3.60
C GLU A 364 27.62 19.36 2.98
N THR A 365 27.51 18.04 3.20
CA THR A 365 26.39 17.24 2.68
C THR A 365 25.04 17.64 3.27
N GLU A 366 24.99 17.86 4.58
CA GLU A 366 23.76 18.21 5.28
C GLU A 366 23.35 19.67 5.01
N GLU A 367 24.32 20.56 4.83
CA GLU A 367 24.11 21.96 4.47
C GLU A 367 23.46 22.10 3.08
N VAL A 368 23.93 21.31 2.10
CA VAL A 368 23.31 21.26 0.77
C VAL A 368 21.86 20.78 0.85
N VAL A 369 21.58 19.75 1.66
CA VAL A 369 20.20 19.24 1.83
C VAL A 369 19.30 20.29 2.48
N ALA A 370 19.78 20.96 3.53
CA ALA A 370 19.02 22.01 4.20
C ALA A 370 18.63 23.15 3.24
N ASP A 371 19.59 23.67 2.45
CA ASP A 371 19.34 24.76 1.50
C ASP A 371 18.40 24.33 0.35
N VAL A 372 18.60 23.13 -0.21
CA VAL A 372 17.73 22.61 -1.28
C VAL A 372 16.29 22.44 -0.79
N GLU A 373 16.10 21.85 0.39
CA GLU A 373 14.76 21.64 0.94
C GLU A 373 14.12 22.95 1.43
N ARG A 374 14.89 23.93 1.91
CA ARG A 374 14.39 25.28 2.23
C ARG A 374 13.76 25.95 1.01
N ARG A 375 14.50 25.98 -0.11
CA ARG A 375 13.99 26.54 -1.37
C ARG A 375 12.83 25.75 -1.95
N ARG A 376 12.76 24.44 -1.70
CA ARG A 376 11.60 23.61 -2.08
C ARG A 376 10.39 23.96 -1.23
N LEU A 377 10.55 24.07 0.09
CA LEU A 377 9.50 24.43 1.03
C LEU A 377 8.86 25.78 0.67
N GLU A 378 9.67 26.81 0.39
CA GLU A 378 9.16 28.14 0.01
C GLU A 378 8.28 28.10 -1.26
N ARG A 379 8.65 27.27 -2.24
CA ARG A 379 7.83 27.04 -3.43
C ARG A 379 6.54 26.30 -3.10
N LEU A 380 6.62 25.22 -2.34
CA LEU A 380 5.45 24.42 -1.96
C LEU A 380 4.43 25.22 -1.14
N ILE A 381 4.87 26.08 -0.23
CA ILE A 381 3.97 26.95 0.55
C ILE A 381 3.16 27.89 -0.36
N LYS A 382 3.76 28.34 -1.47
CA LYS A 382 3.11 29.26 -2.42
C LYS A 382 2.17 28.54 -3.39
N ASP A 383 2.56 27.37 -3.85
CA ASP A 383 1.87 26.66 -4.94
C ASP A 383 0.71 25.78 -4.45
N VAL A 384 0.74 25.34 -3.20
CA VAL A 384 -0.26 24.42 -2.63
C VAL A 384 -1.58 25.15 -2.30
N ASN A 385 -2.67 24.68 -2.90
CA ASN A 385 -4.04 25.17 -2.73
C ASN A 385 -5.03 23.99 -2.61
N ASP A 386 -6.33 24.29 -2.44
CA ASP A 386 -7.36 23.27 -2.22
C ASP A 386 -7.50 22.26 -3.38
N GLU A 387 -7.20 22.68 -4.62
CA GLU A 387 -7.39 21.87 -5.82
C GLU A 387 -6.21 20.91 -6.08
N ASN A 388 -4.99 21.30 -5.68
CA ASN A 388 -3.77 20.58 -6.02
C ASN A 388 -3.05 19.94 -4.82
N ALA A 389 -3.56 20.13 -3.59
CA ALA A 389 -2.89 19.67 -2.36
C ALA A 389 -2.51 18.17 -2.40
N GLU A 390 -3.40 17.30 -2.89
CA GLU A 390 -3.11 15.85 -2.99
C GLU A 390 -1.94 15.54 -3.93
N GLN A 391 -1.80 16.29 -5.03
CA GLN A 391 -0.73 16.09 -6.01
C GLN A 391 0.67 16.39 -5.43
N TYR A 392 0.75 17.29 -4.45
CA TYR A 392 2.01 17.67 -3.80
C TYR A 392 2.38 16.78 -2.61
N MET A 393 1.47 15.94 -2.11
CA MET A 393 1.73 15.04 -0.97
C MET A 393 2.96 14.13 -1.14
N PRO A 394 3.24 13.53 -2.32
CA PRO A 394 4.46 12.76 -2.54
C PRO A 394 5.74 13.60 -2.42
N GLN A 395 5.71 14.85 -2.89
CA GLN A 395 6.86 15.76 -2.80
C GLN A 395 7.12 16.18 -1.35
N ILE A 396 6.06 16.47 -0.59
CA ILE A 396 6.12 16.75 0.86
C ILE A 396 6.69 15.55 1.61
N ALA A 397 6.21 14.34 1.32
CA ALA A 397 6.72 13.12 1.96
C ALA A 397 8.21 12.87 1.64
N LYS A 398 8.63 13.13 0.39
CA LYS A 398 10.02 13.04 -0.01
C LYS A 398 10.90 14.05 0.75
N ALA A 399 10.47 15.30 0.86
CA ALA A 399 11.21 16.33 1.62
C ALA A 399 11.43 15.92 3.08
N ILE A 400 10.39 15.40 3.76
CA ILE A 400 10.50 14.90 5.14
C ILE A 400 11.55 13.77 5.22
N SER A 401 11.52 12.83 4.28
CA SER A 401 12.48 11.72 4.24
C SER A 401 13.92 12.19 4.01
N ASP A 402 14.11 13.12 3.09
CA ASP A 402 15.43 13.68 2.74
C ASP A 402 16.02 14.41 3.97
N ILE A 403 15.21 15.23 4.66
CA ILE A 403 15.63 15.95 5.88
C ILE A 403 15.94 14.98 7.02
N GLN A 404 15.08 13.99 7.27
CA GLN A 404 15.32 13.01 8.34
C GLN A 404 16.62 12.24 8.11
N THR A 405 16.92 11.87 6.86
CA THR A 405 18.16 11.18 6.49
C THR A 405 19.38 12.05 6.81
N ALA A 406 19.30 13.36 6.54
CA ALA A 406 20.37 14.30 6.88
C ALA A 406 20.54 14.48 8.39
N VAL A 407 19.44 14.57 9.14
CA VAL A 407 19.45 14.63 10.61
C VAL A 407 20.12 13.38 11.20
N ASP A 408 19.73 12.19 10.73
CA ASP A 408 20.27 10.92 11.23
C ASP A 408 21.76 10.77 10.88
N SER A 409 22.16 11.19 9.67
CA SER A 409 23.57 11.26 9.25
C SER A 409 24.40 12.14 10.19
N LEU A 410 23.91 13.34 10.48
CA LEU A 410 24.59 14.30 11.35
C LEU A 410 24.64 13.82 12.81
N ALA A 411 23.58 13.19 13.30
CA ALA A 411 23.56 12.58 14.62
C ALA A 411 24.62 11.48 14.75
N GLY A 412 24.74 10.62 13.72
CA GLY A 412 25.80 9.61 13.66
C GLY A 412 27.21 10.21 13.60
N LYS A 413 27.39 11.39 12.98
CA LYS A 413 28.65 12.14 13.02
C LYS A 413 28.94 12.76 14.40
N LYS A 414 27.91 13.19 15.15
CA LYS A 414 28.09 13.71 16.52
C LYS A 414 28.52 12.64 17.52
N GLU A 415 28.00 11.42 17.41
CA GLU A 415 28.43 10.29 18.26
C GLU A 415 29.94 10.06 18.20
N VAL A 416 30.55 10.29 17.03
CA VAL A 416 32.01 10.19 16.81
C VAL A 416 32.82 11.17 17.66
N LEU A 417 32.32 12.38 17.92
CA LEU A 417 33.01 13.36 18.76
C LEU A 417 33.15 12.87 20.21
N THR A 418 32.15 12.16 20.71
CA THR A 418 32.17 11.57 22.06
C THR A 418 33.32 10.58 22.22
N ASP A 419 33.63 9.83 21.17
CA ASP A 419 34.71 8.83 21.17
C ASP A 419 36.09 9.42 20.84
N TRP A 420 36.14 10.66 20.33
CA TRP A 420 37.37 11.30 19.84
C TRP A 420 38.53 11.29 20.86
N PRO A 421 38.34 11.62 22.16
CA PRO A 421 39.45 11.60 23.12
C PRO A 421 40.12 10.22 23.23
N VAL A 422 39.33 9.15 23.16
CA VAL A 422 39.84 7.76 23.21
C VAL A 422 40.63 7.44 21.95
N TRP A 423 40.13 7.86 20.80
CA TRP A 423 40.78 7.65 19.50
C TRP A 423 42.08 8.43 19.38
N ARG A 424 42.08 9.70 19.81
CA ARG A 424 43.26 10.56 19.86
C ARG A 424 44.37 9.91 20.68
N ASN A 425 44.07 9.50 21.93
CA ASN A 425 45.06 8.84 22.79
C ASN A 425 45.63 7.56 22.15
N SER A 426 44.81 6.81 21.41
CA SER A 426 45.29 5.63 20.69
C SER A 426 46.22 5.98 19.53
N ILE A 427 46.06 7.14 18.89
CA ILE A 427 46.96 7.61 17.83
C ILE A 427 48.28 8.09 18.46
N ASP A 428 48.21 8.80 19.59
CA ASP A 428 49.38 9.21 20.38
C ASP A 428 50.27 8.01 20.74
N GLU A 429 49.68 6.95 21.31
CA GLU A 429 50.39 5.70 21.66
C GLU A 429 51.09 5.07 20.45
N MET A 430 50.41 5.00 19.30
CA MET A 430 50.97 4.38 18.09
C MET A 430 52.14 5.20 17.51
N LEU A 431 52.06 6.53 17.58
CA LEU A 431 53.11 7.42 17.12
C LEU A 431 54.34 7.38 18.05
N LEU A 432 54.21 7.01 19.32
CA LEU A 432 55.39 6.81 20.19
C LEU A 432 56.25 5.63 19.71
N GLU A 433 55.60 4.55 19.27
CA GLU A 433 56.27 3.30 18.90
C GLU A 433 56.66 3.24 17.41
N ASN A 434 55.95 3.96 16.54
CA ASN A 434 56.10 3.86 15.09
C ASN A 434 56.39 5.21 14.43
N ASP A 435 57.34 5.21 13.49
CA ASP A 435 57.64 6.37 12.64
C ASP A 435 56.53 6.64 11.59
N ARG A 436 55.66 5.66 11.35
CA ARG A 436 54.54 5.73 10.41
C ARG A 436 53.29 5.05 10.98
N VAL A 437 52.15 5.75 11.00
CA VAL A 437 50.86 5.25 11.46
C VAL A 437 49.83 5.34 10.34
N GLY A 438 49.52 4.19 9.74
CA GLY A 438 48.54 4.09 8.65
C GLY A 438 47.12 3.76 9.13
N PRO A 439 46.09 3.95 8.29
CA PRO A 439 44.70 3.64 8.63
C PRO A 439 44.51 2.18 9.10
N GLU A 440 45.22 1.23 8.50
CA GLU A 440 45.19 -0.19 8.85
C GLU A 440 45.59 -0.47 10.31
N MET A 441 46.41 0.38 10.92
CA MET A 441 46.90 0.22 12.29
C MET A 441 45.87 0.68 13.34
N LEU A 442 44.89 1.49 12.94
CA LEU A 442 43.86 2.07 13.81
C LEU A 442 42.72 1.08 14.10
N VAL A 443 43.03 -0.06 14.74
CA VAL A 443 42.05 -1.13 15.02
C VAL A 443 40.92 -0.65 15.95
N LYS A 444 41.23 0.23 16.91
CA LYS A 444 40.26 0.81 17.86
C LYS A 444 39.28 1.80 17.20
N ILE A 445 39.55 2.23 15.96
CA ILE A 445 38.74 3.20 15.22
C ILE A 445 37.98 2.46 14.10
N PRO A 446 36.65 2.62 13.98
CA PRO A 446 35.87 2.00 12.90
C PRO A 446 36.41 2.38 11.52
N GLN A 447 36.40 1.43 10.58
CA GLN A 447 37.09 1.57 9.27
C GLN A 447 36.76 2.87 8.52
N ARG A 448 35.48 3.28 8.55
CA ARG A 448 34.98 4.51 7.92
C ARG A 448 35.58 5.81 8.47
N TRP A 449 36.02 5.82 9.73
CA TRP A 449 36.48 7.03 10.43
C TRP A 449 38.00 7.18 10.51
N ARG A 450 38.77 6.17 10.12
CA ARG A 450 40.24 6.14 10.30
C ARG A 450 40.97 7.27 9.58
N ARG A 451 40.59 7.55 8.33
CA ARG A 451 41.19 8.64 7.54
C ARG A 451 40.88 10.01 8.13
N TRP A 452 39.62 10.22 8.52
CA TRP A 452 39.18 11.44 9.20
C TRP A 452 39.92 11.62 10.53
N ALA A 453 40.08 10.55 11.31
CA ALA A 453 40.79 10.58 12.59
C ALA A 453 42.26 10.99 12.42
N LEU A 454 42.98 10.45 11.45
CA LEU A 454 44.36 10.86 11.16
C LEU A 454 44.45 12.33 10.70
N ALA A 455 43.52 12.76 9.85
CA ALA A 455 43.46 14.15 9.37
C ALA A 455 43.14 15.14 10.49
N ARG A 456 42.18 14.81 11.36
CA ARG A 456 41.84 15.60 12.54
C ARG A 456 43.00 15.66 13.53
N TYR A 457 43.64 14.53 13.77
CA TYR A 457 44.82 14.47 14.65
C TYR A 457 45.95 15.37 14.13
N MET A 458 46.25 15.33 12.82
CA MET A 458 47.23 16.25 12.21
C MET A 458 46.83 17.72 12.38
N ALA A 459 45.56 18.05 12.19
CA ALA A 459 45.05 19.41 12.36
C ALA A 459 45.19 19.90 13.82
N GLU A 460 45.05 19.01 14.81
CA GLU A 460 45.26 19.32 16.23
C GLU A 460 46.75 19.47 16.62
N HIS A 461 47.68 18.87 15.86
CA HIS A 461 49.13 18.85 16.13
C HIS A 461 49.95 19.61 15.05
N LEU A 462 49.36 20.68 14.50
CA LEU A 462 50.05 21.56 13.54
C LEU A 462 51.32 22.16 14.16
N GLY A 463 52.47 21.92 13.52
CA GLY A 463 53.79 22.41 13.96
C GLY A 463 54.71 21.35 14.57
N GLU A 464 54.21 20.14 14.81
CA GLU A 464 55.05 19.00 15.17
C GLU A 464 55.74 18.40 13.93
N ALA A 465 56.81 17.62 14.13
CA ALA A 465 57.57 16.99 13.04
C ALA A 465 56.82 15.78 12.43
N ILE A 466 55.54 15.96 12.06
CA ILE A 466 54.63 14.92 11.57
C ILE A 466 53.97 15.44 10.28
N THR A 467 53.87 14.59 9.27
CA THR A 467 53.21 14.89 7.98
C THR A 467 52.29 13.74 7.56
N ILE A 468 51.36 14.00 6.63
CA ILE A 468 50.54 12.94 6.01
C ILE A 468 51.18 12.54 4.67
N ASP A 469 51.59 11.27 4.58
CA ASP A 469 52.05 10.64 3.34
C ASP A 469 51.17 9.43 3.00
N ASN A 470 50.55 9.46 1.82
CA ASN A 470 49.62 8.43 1.32
C ASN A 470 48.51 8.05 2.34
N GLY A 471 48.01 9.04 3.10
CA GLY A 471 46.97 8.84 4.09
C GLY A 471 47.43 8.24 5.42
N ALA A 472 48.73 8.13 5.67
CA ALA A 472 49.34 7.73 6.94
C ALA A 472 50.09 8.91 7.58
N LEU A 473 50.11 8.99 8.91
CA LEU A 473 50.95 9.95 9.65
C LEU A 473 52.40 9.45 9.63
N VAL A 474 53.37 10.32 9.30
CA VAL A 474 54.80 10.00 9.22
C VAL A 474 55.62 11.04 9.97
N LYS A 475 56.56 10.59 10.82
CA LYS A 475 57.53 11.47 11.49
C LYS A 475 58.65 11.90 10.55
N ILE A 476 58.96 13.19 10.51
CA ILE A 476 60.00 13.76 9.65
C ILE A 476 61.37 13.62 10.34
N LYS A 477 62.27 12.80 9.78
CA LYS A 477 63.69 12.75 10.20
C LYS A 477 64.46 13.91 9.55
N THR A 478 64.99 14.82 10.35
CA THR A 478 65.82 15.94 9.88
C THR A 478 67.24 15.49 9.56
N VAL A 479 67.66 15.61 8.30
CA VAL A 479 69.08 15.57 7.87
C VAL A 479 69.63 17.00 7.91
N ILE A 480 70.77 17.20 8.57
CA ILE A 480 71.44 18.49 8.72
C ILE A 480 72.38 18.68 7.53
N VAL A 481 72.11 19.68 6.70
CA VAL A 481 72.97 20.11 5.58
C VAL A 481 73.82 21.30 6.04
N GLU A 482 75.10 21.36 5.67
CA GLU A 482 75.97 22.49 6.00
C GLU A 482 75.49 23.78 5.30
N LYS A 483 74.86 24.67 6.08
CA LYS A 483 74.21 25.92 5.65
C LYS A 483 75.09 26.84 4.78
N LYS A 484 76.42 26.69 4.82
CA LYS A 484 77.38 27.56 4.13
C LYS A 484 77.36 27.38 2.60
N GLU A 485 77.21 26.15 2.11
CA GLU A 485 77.22 25.85 0.67
C GLU A 485 75.95 26.33 -0.02
N VAL A 486 74.79 26.12 0.62
CA VAL A 486 73.48 26.63 0.15
C VAL A 486 73.50 28.16 0.04
N ILE A 487 74.04 28.85 1.05
CA ILE A 487 74.19 30.32 1.05
C ILE A 487 75.06 30.78 -0.14
N GLN A 488 76.14 30.07 -0.49
CA GLN A 488 76.97 30.44 -1.65
C GLN A 488 76.21 30.31 -2.97
N LEU A 489 75.40 29.26 -3.14
CA LEU A 489 74.56 29.07 -4.32
C LEU A 489 73.48 30.16 -4.45
N LEU A 490 72.84 30.52 -3.34
CA LEU A 490 71.86 31.62 -3.31
C LEU A 490 72.49 32.98 -3.62
N ASN A 491 73.69 33.26 -3.11
CA ASN A 491 74.44 34.48 -3.46
C ASN A 491 74.74 34.56 -4.96
N GLY A 492 75.18 33.45 -5.56
CA GLY A 492 75.46 33.39 -7.00
C GLY A 492 74.21 33.65 -7.84
N LEU A 493 73.07 33.08 -7.44
CA LEU A 493 71.77 33.30 -8.08
C LEU A 493 71.34 34.77 -8.00
N MET A 494 71.40 35.35 -6.81
CA MET A 494 71.00 36.73 -6.54
C MET A 494 71.81 37.73 -7.39
N GLN A 495 73.12 37.50 -7.54
CA GLN A 495 73.98 38.33 -8.39
C GLN A 495 73.71 38.13 -9.88
N ALA A 496 73.53 36.88 -10.34
CA ALA A 496 73.34 36.59 -11.75
C ALA A 496 72.03 37.18 -12.29
N GLY A 497 70.92 37.03 -11.55
CA GLY A 497 69.59 37.45 -12.00
C GLY A 497 69.09 38.77 -11.44
N LYS A 498 69.95 39.59 -10.80
CA LYS A 498 69.61 40.90 -10.22
C LYS A 498 68.33 40.89 -9.38
N MET A 499 68.17 39.85 -8.56
CA MET A 499 67.01 39.65 -7.70
C MET A 499 67.12 40.51 -6.44
N GLU A 500 65.97 40.89 -5.89
CA GLU A 500 65.88 41.63 -4.61
C GLU A 500 65.95 40.70 -3.40
N GLY A 501 65.64 39.42 -3.60
CA GLY A 501 65.83 38.40 -2.60
C GLY A 501 65.56 36.99 -3.10
N VAL A 502 66.17 36.00 -2.45
CA VAL A 502 66.00 34.58 -2.77
C VAL A 502 65.88 33.75 -1.50
N ALA A 503 65.11 32.66 -1.54
CA ALA A 503 64.98 31.72 -0.44
C ALA A 503 64.85 30.28 -0.94
N ALA A 504 65.53 29.35 -0.28
CA ALA A 504 65.40 27.92 -0.48
C ALA A 504 64.73 27.29 0.74
N MET A 505 63.72 26.47 0.50
CA MET A 505 62.96 25.73 1.50
C MET A 505 62.70 24.30 1.00
N ARG A 506 62.33 23.41 1.91
CA ARG A 506 61.80 22.09 1.54
C ARG A 506 60.35 22.22 1.07
N LYS A 507 59.86 21.20 0.35
CA LYS A 507 58.45 21.13 -0.07
C LYS A 507 57.43 21.13 1.08
N ASP A 508 57.85 20.81 2.31
CA ASP A 508 57.04 20.88 3.53
C ASP A 508 57.02 22.28 4.18
N GLY A 509 57.72 23.26 3.60
CA GLY A 509 57.76 24.64 4.10
C GLY A 509 58.87 24.93 5.10
N LEU A 510 59.75 23.97 5.42
CA LEU A 510 60.90 24.23 6.29
C LEU A 510 61.97 25.04 5.55
N LEU A 511 62.32 26.21 6.09
CA LEU A 511 63.34 27.09 5.52
C LEU A 511 64.74 26.46 5.63
N ILE A 512 65.46 26.40 4.51
CA ILE A 512 66.86 25.93 4.46
C ILE A 512 67.81 27.13 4.59
N ALA A 513 67.66 28.12 3.71
CA ALA A 513 68.42 29.37 3.72
C ALA A 513 67.66 30.47 2.98
N ALA A 514 67.86 31.72 3.37
CA ALA A 514 67.26 32.89 2.73
C ALA A 514 68.22 34.09 2.70
N MET A 515 68.09 34.88 1.66
CA MET A 515 68.67 36.20 1.45
C MET A 515 67.54 37.11 0.97
N LEU A 516 66.74 37.58 1.91
CA LEU A 516 65.54 38.39 1.64
C LEU A 516 65.72 39.79 2.23
N PRO A 517 64.98 40.80 1.72
CA PRO A 517 64.89 42.12 2.34
C PRO A 517 64.47 42.02 3.82
N LYS A 518 64.87 43.00 4.65
CA LYS A 518 64.65 42.95 6.10
C LYS A 518 63.17 42.97 6.50
N GLU A 519 62.33 43.50 5.62
CA GLU A 519 60.91 43.67 5.79
C GLU A 519 60.13 42.36 5.56
N VAL A 520 60.81 41.31 5.09
CA VAL A 520 60.20 40.05 4.65
C VAL A 520 60.49 38.95 5.67
N ASP A 521 59.43 38.39 6.25
CA ASP A 521 59.53 37.23 7.15
C ASP A 521 59.90 35.97 6.36
N GLN A 522 61.07 35.41 6.68
CA GLN A 522 61.65 34.27 5.98
C GLN A 522 60.86 32.98 6.20
N ASN A 523 60.29 32.77 7.38
CA ASN A 523 59.49 31.58 7.71
C ASN A 523 58.11 31.68 7.06
N MET A 524 57.51 32.88 7.06
CA MET A 524 56.25 33.15 6.37
C MET A 524 56.38 32.90 4.85
N ILE A 525 57.42 33.44 4.21
CA ILE A 525 57.67 33.17 2.78
C ILE A 525 57.88 31.68 2.53
N ALA A 526 58.59 30.97 3.41
CA ALA A 526 58.83 29.55 3.23
C ALA A 526 57.52 28.73 3.24
N ALA A 527 56.68 28.95 4.26
CA ALA A 527 55.40 28.27 4.41
C ALA A 527 54.42 28.60 3.27
N VAL A 528 54.27 29.89 2.95
CA VAL A 528 53.36 30.34 1.89
C VAL A 528 53.79 29.79 0.52
N SER A 529 55.08 29.85 0.20
CA SER A 529 55.58 29.41 -1.11
C SER A 529 55.47 27.89 -1.30
N ALA A 530 55.75 27.11 -0.25
CA ALA A 530 55.53 25.66 -0.26
C ALA A 530 54.05 25.30 -0.49
N LYS A 531 53.12 26.03 0.15
CA LYS A 531 51.68 25.83 -0.04
C LYS A 531 51.23 26.22 -1.46
N VAL A 532 51.74 27.34 -1.99
CA VAL A 532 51.40 27.80 -3.35
C VAL A 532 51.84 26.79 -4.40
N ILE A 533 53.06 26.27 -4.32
CA ILE A 533 53.54 25.29 -5.31
C ILE A 533 52.79 23.95 -5.16
N ALA A 534 52.46 23.51 -3.94
CA ALA A 534 51.69 22.29 -3.71
C ALA A 534 50.27 22.38 -4.29
N ASN A 535 49.57 23.49 -4.05
CA ASN A 535 48.25 23.74 -4.63
C ASN A 535 48.31 23.85 -6.16
N ALA A 536 49.36 24.46 -6.70
CA ALA A 536 49.55 24.54 -8.15
C ALA A 536 49.86 23.17 -8.77
N GLU A 537 50.62 22.31 -8.11
CA GLU A 537 50.84 20.91 -8.53
C GLU A 537 49.51 20.13 -8.53
N MET A 538 48.71 20.26 -7.46
CA MET A 538 47.39 19.63 -7.36
C MET A 538 46.46 20.09 -8.50
N ALA A 539 46.31 21.40 -8.70
CA ALA A 539 45.49 21.94 -9.78
C ALA A 539 45.98 21.50 -11.17
N SER A 540 47.30 21.46 -11.39
CA SER A 540 47.89 20.99 -12.65
C SER A 540 47.65 19.49 -12.88
N MET A 541 47.64 18.67 -11.83
CA MET A 541 47.31 17.24 -11.91
C MET A 541 45.84 17.02 -12.25
N GLU A 542 44.92 17.72 -11.59
CA GLU A 542 43.48 17.67 -11.90
C GLU A 542 43.16 18.11 -13.34
N LEU A 543 43.94 19.04 -13.87
CA LEU A 543 43.86 19.49 -15.27
C LEU A 543 44.67 18.62 -16.25
N GLU A 544 45.23 17.50 -15.79
CA GLU A 544 46.06 16.58 -16.56
C GLU A 544 47.25 17.26 -17.29
N ARG A 545 47.81 18.33 -16.71
CA ARG A 545 48.95 19.08 -17.28
C ARG A 545 50.31 18.61 -16.75
N GLY A 546 50.32 17.67 -15.81
CA GLY A 546 51.54 17.10 -15.22
C GLY A 546 52.09 17.94 -14.08
N LYS A 547 53.39 17.79 -13.77
CA LYS A 547 54.04 18.48 -12.65
C LYS A 547 54.29 19.96 -12.96
N THR A 548 53.90 20.82 -12.04
CA THR A 548 54.15 22.26 -12.10
C THR A 548 55.65 22.53 -11.91
N ARG A 549 56.29 23.17 -12.90
CA ARG A 549 57.72 23.52 -12.82
C ARG A 549 57.96 24.79 -12.00
N PHE A 550 57.16 25.82 -12.25
CA PHE A 550 57.22 27.07 -11.51
C PHE A 550 55.87 27.77 -11.54
N VAL A 551 55.66 28.66 -10.56
CA VAL A 551 54.55 29.60 -10.49
C VAL A 551 55.12 31.01 -10.56
N MET A 552 54.48 31.87 -11.35
CA MET A 552 54.84 33.27 -11.45
C MET A 552 53.69 34.12 -10.92
N LEU A 553 54.00 34.99 -9.96
CA LEU A 553 53.08 35.95 -9.38
C LEU A 553 53.46 37.34 -9.90
N LYS A 554 52.60 37.92 -10.74
CA LYS A 554 52.77 39.30 -11.20
C LYS A 554 52.13 40.27 -10.22
N SER A 555 52.91 41.20 -9.69
CA SER A 555 52.42 42.20 -8.73
C SER A 555 52.83 43.61 -9.13
N THR A 556 52.13 44.60 -8.59
CA THR A 556 52.34 46.03 -8.91
C THR A 556 53.71 46.56 -8.48
N SER A 557 54.35 45.93 -7.50
CA SER A 557 55.62 46.37 -6.91
C SER A 557 56.79 45.41 -7.16
N GLY A 558 56.62 44.44 -8.06
CA GLY A 558 57.63 43.43 -8.37
C GLY A 558 57.00 42.06 -8.63
N ASP A 559 57.70 41.21 -9.36
CA ASP A 559 57.24 39.86 -9.67
C ASP A 559 57.89 38.85 -8.71
N THR A 560 57.16 37.80 -8.35
CA THR A 560 57.71 36.70 -7.55
C THR A 560 57.66 35.41 -8.37
N ILE A 561 58.75 34.66 -8.33
CA ILE A 561 58.86 33.36 -9.00
C ILE A 561 59.09 32.30 -7.93
N ILE A 562 58.27 31.25 -7.95
CA ILE A 562 58.38 30.09 -7.07
C ILE A 562 58.67 28.88 -7.96
N TYR A 563 59.85 28.29 -7.82
CA TYR A 563 60.30 27.15 -8.62
C TYR A 563 60.23 25.87 -7.79
N GLY A 564 59.59 24.84 -8.34
CA GLY A 564 59.44 23.53 -7.71
C GLY A 564 60.53 22.55 -8.15
N GLY A 565 61.33 22.07 -7.20
CA GLY A 565 62.29 20.98 -7.37
C GLY A 565 61.69 19.61 -7.02
N ARG A 566 62.55 18.61 -6.81
CA ARG A 566 62.15 17.28 -6.33
C ARG A 566 61.78 17.31 -4.85
N THR A 567 62.68 17.85 -4.02
CA THR A 567 62.54 17.90 -2.55
C THR A 567 62.50 19.33 -2.03
N ILE A 568 62.95 20.29 -2.84
CA ILE A 568 63.03 21.70 -2.48
C ILE A 568 62.08 22.60 -3.28
N VAL A 569 61.90 23.81 -2.77
CA VAL A 569 61.23 24.93 -3.41
C VAL A 569 62.15 26.15 -3.32
N LEU A 570 62.34 26.84 -4.44
CA LEU A 570 63.19 28.02 -4.55
C LEU A 570 62.33 29.24 -4.90
N VAL A 571 62.46 30.31 -4.13
CA VAL A 571 61.70 31.55 -4.31
C VAL A 571 62.65 32.66 -4.71
N ALA A 572 62.23 33.48 -5.68
CA ALA A 572 62.95 34.68 -6.12
C ALA A 572 62.01 35.87 -6.16
N LEU A 573 62.42 36.97 -5.54
CA LEU A 573 61.82 38.30 -5.66
C LEU A 573 62.54 39.03 -6.79
N VAL A 574 61.83 39.28 -7.89
CA VAL A 574 62.38 39.80 -9.13
C VAL A 574 62.13 41.30 -9.22
N LYS A 575 63.21 42.04 -9.50
CA LYS A 575 63.15 43.49 -9.70
C LYS A 575 62.35 43.85 -10.96
N SER A 576 61.61 44.95 -10.91
CA SER A 576 60.89 45.48 -12.06
C SER A 576 61.83 45.75 -13.24
N GLY A 577 61.54 45.14 -14.40
CA GLY A 577 62.29 45.32 -15.66
C GLY A 577 63.31 44.24 -16.00
N GLU A 578 63.47 43.20 -15.18
CA GLU A 578 64.36 42.06 -15.46
C GLU A 578 63.72 41.01 -16.40
N THR A 579 64.56 40.30 -17.16
CA THR A 579 64.11 39.28 -18.11
C THR A 579 63.73 37.98 -17.38
N ILE A 580 62.43 37.77 -17.16
CA ILE A 580 61.86 36.60 -16.46
C ILE A 580 62.41 35.26 -16.97
N GLY A 581 62.55 35.10 -18.30
CA GLY A 581 63.06 33.85 -18.88
C GLY A 581 64.49 33.51 -18.44
N PHE A 582 65.33 34.52 -18.21
CA PHE A 582 66.69 34.33 -17.68
C PHE A 582 66.64 33.90 -16.20
N VAL A 583 65.82 34.57 -15.39
CA VAL A 583 65.63 34.24 -13.96
C VAL A 583 65.16 32.80 -13.80
N VAL A 584 64.12 32.38 -14.55
CA VAL A 584 63.60 31.01 -14.49
C VAL A 584 64.67 29.97 -14.89
N SER A 585 65.50 30.28 -15.88
CA SER A 585 66.59 29.40 -16.33
C SER A 585 67.67 29.23 -15.25
N GLU A 586 68.08 30.31 -14.59
CA GLU A 586 69.06 30.25 -13.51
C GLU A 586 68.49 29.57 -12.25
N MET A 587 67.23 29.85 -11.91
CA MET A 587 66.54 29.16 -10.83
C MET A 587 66.46 27.65 -11.07
N ALA A 588 66.20 27.21 -12.30
CA ALA A 588 66.18 25.78 -12.63
C ALA A 588 67.52 25.09 -12.34
N LYS A 589 68.64 25.71 -12.77
CA LYS A 589 70.00 25.17 -12.54
C LYS A 589 70.34 25.10 -11.06
N ILE A 590 70.01 26.15 -10.29
CA ILE A 590 70.30 26.19 -8.87
C ILE A 590 69.42 25.22 -8.09
N THR A 591 68.15 25.10 -8.47
CA THR A 591 67.23 24.12 -7.87
C THR A 591 67.75 22.70 -8.07
N GLU A 592 68.20 22.34 -9.28
CA GLU A 592 68.77 21.01 -9.54
C GLU A 592 70.03 20.72 -8.72
N LYS A 593 70.92 21.71 -8.55
CA LYS A 593 72.09 21.58 -7.68
C LYS A 593 71.70 21.39 -6.22
N LEU A 594 70.74 22.18 -5.74
CA LEU A 594 70.26 22.08 -4.36
C LEU A 594 69.55 20.74 -4.10
N ASP A 595 68.74 20.24 -5.05
CA ASP A 595 68.11 18.91 -4.99
C ASP A 595 69.15 17.76 -4.98
N SER A 596 70.38 18.01 -5.46
CA SER A 596 71.46 17.01 -5.41
C SER A 596 72.23 17.02 -4.09
N LEU A 597 72.12 18.11 -3.31
CA LEU A 597 72.79 18.32 -2.03
C LEU A 597 71.92 17.94 -0.82
N ILE A 598 70.60 17.84 -1.00
CA ILE A 598 69.57 17.68 0.04
C ILE A 598 68.70 16.48 -0.28
#